data_AF-A0A534B527-F1
#
_entry.id   AF-A0A534B527-F1
#
_cell.length_a   1.000
_cell.length_b   1.000
_cell.length_c   1.000
_cell.angle_alpha   90.00
_cell.angle_beta   90.00
_cell.angle_gamma   90.00
#
_symmetry.space_group_name_H-M   'P 1'
#
loop_
_entity.id
_entity.type
_entity.pdbx_description
1 polymer ?
#
loop_
_entity_poly.entity_id
_entity_poly.type
_entity_poly.pdbx_seq_one_letter_code
_entity_poly.pdbx_strand_id
1 'polypeptide(L)'
;MKAELLMRERLVLSRRAFVEIVIWRVPQPARSSTHPYKYRLAYIANQRCVLRFGNEAGKGDHKHVGEREVPYRFTDVDSLQADLWAEVKKRRRGK
;
A
#
# COMPACT_ATOMS: atom_id res chain seq x y z
N MET A 1 2.66 -23.22 8.84
CA MET A 1 1.51 -22.40 8.39
C MET A 1 1.81 -21.77 7.04
N LYS A 2 0.80 -21.61 6.18
CA LYS A 2 0.93 -20.95 4.86
C LYS A 2 0.44 -19.50 4.95
N ALA A 3 0.82 -18.68 3.97
CA ALA A 3 0.28 -17.33 3.85
C ALA A 3 -1.21 -17.37 3.47
N GLU A 4 -1.99 -16.44 4.01
CA GLU A 4 -3.43 -16.27 3.77
C GLU A 4 -3.66 -14.94 3.05
N LEU A 5 -4.36 -14.99 1.91
CA LEU A 5 -4.76 -13.78 1.19
C LEU A 5 -5.96 -13.16 1.89
N LEU A 6 -5.79 -11.98 2.47
CA LEU A 6 -6.87 -11.26 3.14
C LEU A 6 -7.65 -10.39 2.16
N MET A 7 -6.94 -9.74 1.22
CA MET A 7 -7.55 -8.79 0.30
C MET A 7 -6.77 -8.74 -1.01
N ARG A 8 -7.50 -8.79 -2.13
CA ARG A 8 -6.98 -8.51 -3.47
C ARG A 8 -8.04 -7.77 -4.26
N GLU A 9 -7.88 -6.45 -4.34
CA GLU A 9 -8.84 -5.59 -5.00
C GLU A 9 -8.18 -4.65 -6.00
N ARG A 10 -8.94 -4.32 -7.05
CA ARG A 10 -8.61 -3.27 -7.99
C ARG A 10 -9.82 -2.37 -8.17
N LEU A 11 -9.69 -1.11 -7.73
CA LEU A 11 -10.76 -0.12 -7.80
C LEU A 11 -10.43 0.90 -8.89
N VAL A 12 -11.23 0.92 -9.96
CA VAL A 12 -11.11 1.92 -11.02
C VAL A 12 -11.74 3.23 -10.54
N LEU A 13 -10.95 4.31 -10.50
CA LEU A 13 -11.39 5.62 -10.02
C LEU A 13 -11.67 6.61 -11.16
N SER A 14 -11.17 6.34 -12.36
CA SER A 14 -11.49 7.03 -13.62
C SER A 14 -10.86 6.27 -14.80
N ARG A 15 -11.10 6.73 -16.04
CA ARG A 15 -10.47 6.18 -17.26
C ARG A 15 -8.94 6.12 -17.20
N ARG A 16 -8.30 6.97 -16.37
CA ARG A 16 -6.84 7.06 -16.26
C ARG A 16 -6.31 6.76 -14.88
N ALA A 17 -7.15 6.33 -13.93
CA ALA A 17 -6.73 6.17 -12.54
C ALA A 17 -7.39 4.97 -11.86
N PHE A 18 -6.59 4.22 -11.09
CA PHE A 18 -7.08 3.09 -10.30
C PHE A 18 -6.21 2.88 -9.06
N VAL A 19 -6.76 2.16 -8.09
CA VAL A 19 -6.07 1.68 -6.90
C VAL A 19 -5.99 0.16 -6.96
N GLU A 20 -4.83 -0.40 -6.62
CA GLU A 20 -4.65 -1.84 -6.40
C GLU A 20 -4.26 -2.07 -4.94
N ILE A 21 -4.94 -3.02 -4.30
CA ILE A 21 -4.71 -3.41 -2.91
C ILE A 21 -4.46 -4.91 -2.88
N VAL A 22 -3.32 -5.31 -2.32
CA VAL A 22 -3.01 -6.71 -2.03
C VAL A 22 -2.47 -6.81 -0.61
N ILE A 23 -3.13 -7.60 0.23
CA ILE A 23 -2.77 -7.80 1.64
C ILE A 23 -2.81 -9.28 1.97
N TRP A 24 -1.73 -9.77 2.57
CA TRP A 24 -1.59 -11.14 3.05
C TRP A 24 -1.32 -11.14 4.54
N ARG A 25 -1.87 -12.14 5.25
CA ARG A 25 -1.35 -12.57 6.54
C ARG A 25 -0.28 -13.62 6.29
N VAL A 26 0.90 -13.42 6.84
CA VAL A 26 2.06 -14.31 6.66
C VAL A 26 2.44 -14.99 7.97
N PRO A 27 2.94 -16.23 7.93
CA PRO A 27 3.29 -16.97 9.15
C PRO A 27 4.49 -16.37 9.89
N GLN A 28 5.35 -15.64 9.17
CA GLN A 28 6.49 -14.91 9.72
C GLN A 28 6.48 -13.49 9.15
N PRO A 29 6.67 -12.45 9.99
CA PRO A 29 6.81 -11.08 9.52
C PRO A 29 7.87 -10.95 8.42
N ALA A 30 7.65 -10.03 7.48
CA ALA A 30 8.70 -9.68 6.53
C ALA A 30 9.94 -9.17 7.30
N ARG A 31 11.14 -9.43 6.78
CA ARG A 31 12.38 -8.92 7.38
C ARG A 31 12.26 -7.40 7.55
N SER A 32 12.49 -6.90 8.77
CA SER A 32 12.33 -5.50 9.18
C SER A 32 10.89 -4.99 9.40
N SER A 33 9.89 -5.88 9.41
CA SER A 33 8.52 -5.58 9.90
C SER A 33 8.25 -6.36 11.20
N THR A 34 7.47 -5.78 12.10
CA THR A 34 7.15 -6.35 13.43
C THR A 34 5.78 -7.02 13.49
N HIS A 35 5.07 -7.11 12.37
CA HIS A 35 3.69 -7.61 12.29
C HIS A 35 3.54 -8.69 11.20
N PRO A 36 2.52 -9.57 11.30
CA PRO A 36 2.35 -10.71 10.41
C PRO A 36 1.63 -10.36 9.10
N TYR A 37 1.87 -9.17 8.53
CA TYR A 37 1.22 -8.73 7.30
C TYR A 37 2.23 -8.40 6.22
N LYS A 38 1.95 -8.86 4.99
CA LYS A 38 2.67 -8.47 3.77
C LYS A 38 1.70 -7.72 2.89
N TYR A 39 2.06 -6.51 2.47
CA TYR A 39 1.13 -5.69 1.69
C TYR A 39 1.81 -4.95 0.53
N ARG A 40 0.99 -4.66 -0.47
CA ARG A 40 1.28 -3.76 -1.59
C ARG A 40 0.00 -3.02 -1.94
N LEU A 41 -0.05 -1.73 -1.65
CA LEU A 41 -1.16 -0.85 -2.01
C LEU A 41 -0.61 0.20 -2.97
N ALA A 42 -1.23 0.39 -4.13
CA ALA A 42 -0.74 1.32 -5.14
C ALA A 42 -1.87 2.17 -5.71
N TYR A 43 -1.62 3.46 -5.90
CA TYR A 43 -2.47 4.35 -6.67
C TYR A 43 -1.74 4.73 -7.97
N ILE A 44 -2.33 4.33 -9.08
CA ILE A 44 -1.84 4.59 -10.43
C ILE A 44 -2.71 5.65 -11.07
N ALA A 45 -2.10 6.68 -11.65
CA ALA A 45 -2.80 7.69 -12.44
C ALA A 45 -1.97 8.09 -13.66
N ASN A 46 -2.61 8.23 -14.82
CA ASN A 46 -1.95 8.52 -16.09
C ASN A 46 -0.75 7.59 -16.35
N GLN A 47 -0.95 6.28 -16.13
CA GLN A 47 0.07 5.23 -16.29
C GLN A 47 1.31 5.37 -15.37
N ARG A 48 1.28 6.27 -14.39
CA ARG A 48 2.36 6.46 -13.41
C ARG A 48 1.94 5.99 -12.02
N CYS A 49 2.86 5.36 -11.31
CA CYS A 49 2.68 5.04 -9.89
C CYS A 49 2.86 6.33 -9.07
N VAL A 50 1.75 6.90 -8.61
CA VAL A 50 1.77 8.18 -7.88
C VAL A 50 2.03 7.94 -6.39
N LEU A 51 1.56 6.82 -5.87
CA LEU A 51 1.67 6.46 -4.47
C LEU A 51 1.72 4.94 -4.33
N ARG A 52 2.61 4.43 -3.48
CA ARG A 52 2.66 3.01 -3.16
C ARG A 52 3.04 2.79 -1.71
N PHE A 53 2.25 2.03 -0.96
CA PHE A 53 2.64 1.50 0.35
C PHE A 53 3.14 0.07 0.16
N GLY A 54 4.22 -0.28 0.85
CA GLY A 54 4.75 -1.63 0.87
C GLY A 54 5.63 -1.88 2.07
N ASN A 55 6.00 -3.14 2.25
CA ASN A 55 6.94 -3.57 3.28
C ASN A 55 7.96 -4.58 2.75
N GLU A 56 8.59 -4.23 1.62
CA GLU A 56 9.66 -5.02 0.98
C GLU A 56 10.68 -5.53 2.01
N ALA A 57 11.07 -6.80 1.89
CA ALA A 57 11.92 -7.43 2.89
C ALA A 57 13.26 -6.69 3.00
N GLY A 58 13.64 -6.31 4.22
CA GLY A 58 14.85 -5.54 4.48
C GLY A 58 14.67 -4.02 4.46
N LYS A 59 13.53 -3.49 4.01
CA LYS A 59 13.22 -2.05 4.09
C LYS A 59 12.29 -1.70 5.25
N GLY A 60 11.49 -2.68 5.70
CA GLY A 60 10.40 -2.43 6.62
C GLY A 60 9.27 -1.66 5.94
N ASP A 61 8.34 -1.18 6.75
CA ASP A 61 7.13 -0.51 6.31
C ASP A 61 7.45 0.89 5.75
N HIS A 62 7.05 1.14 4.50
CA HIS A 62 7.36 2.39 3.81
C HIS A 62 6.28 2.76 2.79
N LYS A 63 6.33 4.00 2.33
CA LYS A 63 5.55 4.46 1.18
C LYS A 63 6.42 5.23 0.19
N HIS A 64 6.08 5.12 -1.09
CA HIS A 64 6.62 5.89 -2.20
C HIS A 64 5.62 6.99 -2.53
N VAL A 65 6.07 8.23 -2.60
CA VAL A 65 5.30 9.39 -3.08
C VAL A 65 6.02 9.93 -4.30
N GLY A 66 5.52 9.61 -5.49
CA GLY A 66 6.31 9.74 -6.70
C GLY A 66 7.61 8.92 -6.57
N GLU A 67 8.76 9.57 -6.70
CA GLU A 67 10.09 8.95 -6.59
C GLU A 67 10.63 8.92 -5.17
N ARG A 68 9.97 9.59 -4.21
CA ARG A 68 10.46 9.70 -2.83
C ARG A 68 9.96 8.54 -1.98
N GLU A 69 10.88 7.71 -1.50
CA GLU A 69 10.63 6.69 -0.48
C GLU A 69 10.69 7.33 0.92
N VAL A 70 9.70 7.05 1.77
CA VAL A 70 9.69 7.48 3.18
C VAL A 70 9.21 6.34 4.09
N PRO A 71 9.70 6.27 5.34
CA PRO A 71 9.19 5.31 6.32
C PRO A 71 7.68 5.46 6.53
N TYR A 72 7.01 4.35 6.80
CA TYR A 72 5.60 4.30 7.16
C TYR A 72 5.45 3.52 8.47
N ARG A 73 4.69 4.07 9.41
CA ARG A 73 4.43 3.41 10.68
C ARG A 73 3.15 2.58 10.57
N PHE A 74 3.31 1.28 10.33
CA PHE A 74 2.18 0.36 10.35
C PHE A 74 1.56 0.28 11.75
N THR A 75 0.23 0.25 11.81
CA THR A 75 -0.55 0.03 13.05
C THR A 75 -1.42 -1.20 12.88
N ASP A 76 -2.38 -1.14 11.95
CA ASP A 76 -3.25 -2.25 11.57
C ASP A 76 -3.68 -2.11 10.10
N VAL A 77 -4.40 -3.12 9.60
CA VAL A 77 -4.86 -3.18 8.20
C VAL A 77 -5.88 -2.09 7.88
N ASP A 78 -6.71 -1.70 8.84
CA ASP A 78 -7.74 -0.67 8.64
C ASP A 78 -7.11 0.73 8.52
N SER A 79 -6.14 1.02 9.38
CA SER A 79 -5.33 2.25 9.35
C SER A 79 -4.52 2.34 8.06
N LEU A 80 -3.93 1.22 7.60
CA LEU A 80 -3.22 1.16 6.32
C LEU A 80 -4.12 1.55 5.14
N GLN A 81 -5.36 1.05 5.12
CA GLN A 81 -6.34 1.41 4.09
C GLN A 81 -6.80 2.86 4.22
N ALA A 82 -7.09 3.33 5.44
CA ALA A 82 -7.50 4.71 5.69
C ALA A 82 -6.42 5.70 5.24
N ASP A 83 -5.15 5.42 5.55
CA ASP A 83 -4.00 6.24 5.14
C ASP A 83 -3.83 6.26 3.62
N LEU A 84 -3.98 5.11 2.95
CA LEU A 84 -3.99 5.05 1.49
C LEU A 84 -5.06 6.00 0.93
N TRP A 85 -6.31 5.86 1.38
CA TRP A 85 -7.42 6.64 0.84
C TRP A 85 -7.28 8.14 1.12
N ALA A 86 -6.76 8.51 2.30
CA ALA A 86 -6.45 9.90 2.62
C ALA A 86 -5.42 10.49 1.64
N GLU A 87 -4.35 9.75 1.34
CA GLU A 87 -3.30 10.18 0.41
C GLU A 87 -3.78 10.22 -1.06
N VAL A 88 -4.64 9.28 -1.46
CA VAL A 88 -5.31 9.29 -2.77
C VAL A 88 -6.22 10.52 -2.89
N LYS A 89 -7.04 10.80 -1.88
CA LYS A 89 -7.93 11.97 -1.84
C LYS A 89 -7.15 13.28 -1.96
N LYS A 90 -6.04 13.43 -1.22
CA LYS A 90 -5.14 14.60 -1.32
C LYS A 90 -4.62 14.80 -2.75
N ARG A 91 -4.14 13.73 -3.40
CA ARG A 91 -3.58 13.78 -4.77
C ARG A 91 -4.62 14.00 -5.86
N ARG A 92 -5.88 13.64 -5.61
CA ARG A 92 -6.99 13.90 -6.54
C ARG A 92 -7.55 15.31 -6.44
N ARG A 93 -7.39 15.99 -5.29
CA ARG A 93 -7.83 17.38 -5.08
C ARG A 93 -6.87 18.42 -5.65
N GLY A 94 -5.59 18.09 -5.81
CA GLY A 94 -4.57 18.98 -6.38
C GLY A 94 -4.45 18.94 -7.90
N LYS A 95 -5.53 18.57 -8.61
CA LYS A 95 -5.61 18.53 -10.07
C LYS A 95 -6.87 19.25 -10.54
#